data_AF-A0A9J6HC03-F1
#
_entry.id   AF-A0A9J6HC03-F1
#
_cell.length_a   1.000
_cell.length_b   1.000
_cell.length_c   1.000
_cell.angle_alpha   90.00
_cell.angle_beta   90.00
_cell.angle_gamma   90.00
#
_symmetry.space_group_name_H-M   'P 1'
#
loop_
_entity.id
_entity.type
_entity.pdbx_description
1 polymer ?
#
loop_
_entity_poly.entity_id
_entity_poly.type
_entity_poly.pdbx_seq_one_letter_code
_entity_poly.pdbx_strand_id
1 'polypeptide(L)'
;MSSLKAVIDSGVKATSITTNGWKSRANESYLSVTCHVMDSSFQLHVQTLACTEMADTHTARNLVLFLKSIMEEWALPDPGTVPV
;
A
#
# COMPACT_ATOMS: atom_id res chain seq x y z
N MET A 1 2.73 -11.50 -13.91
CA MET A 1 2.49 -10.07 -13.61
C MET A 1 1.28 -9.99 -12.71
N SER A 2 1.38 -9.32 -11.56
CA SER A 2 0.26 -9.15 -10.63
C SER A 2 -0.88 -8.37 -11.30
N SER A 3 -2.13 -8.73 -11.01
CA SER A 3 -3.33 -8.09 -11.56
C SER A 3 -3.32 -6.57 -11.38
N LEU A 4 -2.77 -6.09 -10.26
CA LEU A 4 -2.68 -4.67 -9.94
C LEU A 4 -1.82 -3.87 -10.93
N LYS A 5 -0.68 -4.41 -11.38
CA LYS A 5 0.18 -3.69 -12.33
C LYS A 5 -0.51 -3.47 -13.67
N ALA A 6 -1.24 -4.48 -14.15
CA ALA A 6 -2.03 -4.37 -15.38
C ALA A 6 -3.15 -3.32 -15.25
N VAL A 7 -3.77 -3.21 -14.07
CA VAL A 7 -4.80 -2.17 -13.79
C VAL A 7 -4.18 -0.78 -13.75
N ILE A 8 -2.98 -0.64 -13.19
CA ILE A 8 -2.28 0.65 -13.17
C ILE A 8 -1.88 1.06 -14.58
N ASP A 9 -1.34 0.13 -15.36
CA ASP A 9 -0.91 0.34 -16.74
C ASP A 9 -2.12 0.63 -17.67
N SER A 10 -3.33 0.15 -17.34
CA SER A 10 -4.55 0.43 -18.11
C SER A 10 -5.18 1.79 -17.84
N GLY A 11 -4.71 2.52 -16.81
CA GLY A 11 -5.08 3.89 -16.51
C GLY A 11 -5.84 4.04 -15.18
N VAL A 12 -5.21 4.77 -14.25
CA VAL A 12 -5.72 5.06 -12.91
C VAL A 12 -6.47 6.39 -12.89
N LYS A 13 -7.70 6.38 -12.35
CA LYS A 13 -8.47 7.60 -12.05
C LYS A 13 -8.21 8.10 -10.63
N ALA A 14 -8.19 7.17 -9.68
CA ALA A 14 -7.93 7.49 -8.28
C ALA A 14 -7.26 6.31 -7.60
N THR A 15 -6.45 6.59 -6.58
CA THR A 15 -5.84 5.57 -5.74
C THR A 15 -5.95 5.97 -4.27
N SER A 16 -6.06 4.98 -3.39
CA SER A 16 -5.91 5.17 -1.96
C SER A 16 -5.23 3.96 -1.35
N ILE A 17 -4.67 4.16 -0.16
CA ILE A 17 -4.03 3.11 0.61
C ILE A 17 -4.59 3.14 2.01
N THR A 18 -4.92 1.96 2.51
CA THR A 18 -5.31 1.74 3.90
C THR A 18 -4.23 0.92 4.60
N THR A 19 -3.82 1.38 5.78
CA THR A 19 -2.89 0.66 6.64
C THR A 19 -3.62 0.20 7.90
N ASN A 20 -3.44 -1.05 8.30
CA ASN A 20 -3.94 -1.55 9.57
C ASN A 20 -2.77 -2.09 10.41
N GLY A 21 -2.55 -1.53 11.59
CA GLY A 21 -1.48 -1.96 12.49
C GLY A 21 -2.04 -2.59 13.75
N TRP A 22 -1.49 -3.73 14.17
CA TRP A 22 -1.93 -4.42 15.39
C TRP A 22 -0.77 -5.12 16.10
N LYS A 23 -1.00 -5.56 17.33
CA LYS A 23 -0.12 -6.49 18.05
C LYS A 23 -0.74 -7.87 18.13
N SER A 24 0.04 -8.91 17.88
CA SER A 24 -0.37 -10.30 18.06
C SER A 24 -0.52 -10.63 19.54
N ARG A 25 -1.10 -11.81 19.83
CA ARG A 25 -1.14 -12.34 21.20
C ARG A 25 0.26 -12.65 21.76
N ALA A 26 1.25 -12.85 20.89
CA ALA A 26 2.66 -13.00 21.25
C ALA A 26 3.38 -11.64 21.41
N ASN A 27 2.63 -10.52 21.37
CA ASN A 27 3.13 -9.14 21.48
C ASN A 27 4.05 -8.71 20.33
N GLU A 28 3.96 -9.38 19.18
CA GLU A 28 4.65 -8.99 17.95
C GLU A 28 3.80 -7.97 17.19
N SER A 29 4.44 -6.94 16.65
CA SER A 29 3.76 -5.88 15.92
C SER A 29 3.64 -6.23 14.43
N TYR A 30 2.46 -6.01 13.85
CA TYR A 30 2.19 -6.24 12.44
C TYR A 30 1.62 -5.00 11.78
N LEU A 31 1.86 -4.88 10.48
CA LEU A 31 1.25 -3.89 9.62
C LEU A 31 0.76 -4.58 8.33
N SER A 32 -0.50 -4.34 7.98
CA SER A 32 -1.01 -4.62 6.65
C SER A 32 -1.18 -3.34 5.85
N VAL A 33 -0.91 -3.43 4.55
CA VAL A 33 -1.03 -2.34 3.58
C VAL A 33 -1.88 -2.85 2.42
N THR A 34 -2.99 -2.18 2.17
CA THR A 34 -3.90 -2.52 1.08
C THR A 34 -4.07 -1.30 0.17
N CYS A 35 -3.85 -1.51 -1.12
CA CYS A 35 -4.05 -0.52 -2.16
C CYS A 35 -5.44 -0.69 -2.77
N HIS A 36 -6.08 0.44 -3.02
CA HIS A 36 -7.35 0.56 -3.72
C HIS A 36 -7.09 1.42 -4.96
N VAL A 37 -7.50 0.93 -6.13
CA VAL A 37 -7.34 1.61 -7.41
C VAL A 37 -8.69 1.66 -8.10
N MET A 38 -9.12 2.87 -8.45
CA MET A 38 -10.25 3.07 -9.35
C MET A 38 -9.71 3.28 -10.76
N ASP A 39 -10.08 2.41 -11.69
CA ASP A 39 -9.66 2.50 -13.08
C ASP A 39 -10.49 3.53 -13.87
N SER A 40 -10.10 3.75 -15.13
CA SER A 40 -10.80 4.66 -16.05
C SER A 40 -12.23 4.25 -16.40
N SER A 41 -12.61 3.00 -16.14
CA SER A 41 -13.97 2.47 -16.30
C SER A 41 -14.76 2.52 -14.98
N PHE A 42 -14.26 3.23 -13.97
CA PHE A 42 -14.83 3.32 -12.63
C PHE A 42 -14.97 1.96 -11.91
N GLN A 43 -14.15 0.96 -12.27
CA GLN A 43 -14.07 -0.29 -11.52
C GLN A 43 -13.07 -0.16 -10.38
N LEU A 44 -13.47 -0.66 -9.20
CA LEU A 44 -12.62 -0.67 -8.02
C LEU A 44 -11.83 -1.98 -7.95
N HIS A 45 -10.51 -1.85 -7.86
CA HIS A 45 -9.57 -2.94 -7.70
C HIS A 45 -8.89 -2.82 -6.34
N VAL A 46 -8.88 -3.91 -5.58
CA VAL A 46 -8.33 -3.93 -4.21
C VAL A 46 -7.28 -5.02 -4.12
N GLN A 47 -6.09 -4.67 -3.62
CA GLN A 47 -4.97 -5.60 -3.48
C GLN A 47 -4.23 -5.34 -2.17
N THR A 48 -4.07 -6.37 -1.35
CA THR A 48 -3.15 -6.33 -0.22
C THR A 48 -1.72 -6.44 -0.73
N LEU A 49 -0.93 -5.39 -0.48
CA LEU A 49 0.46 -5.29 -0.88
C LEU A 49 1.39 -5.95 0.13
N ALA A 50 1.07 -5.80 1.42
CA ALA A 50 1.85 -6.36 2.52
C ALA A 50 0.94 -6.76 3.68
N CYS A 51 1.33 -7.82 4.37
CA CYS A 51 0.81 -8.21 5.67
C CYS A 51 1.97 -8.89 6.40
N THR A 52 2.76 -8.10 7.12
CA THR A 52 4.04 -8.55 7.65
C THR A 52 4.28 -7.98 9.03
N GLU A 53 5.17 -8.64 9.76
CA GLU A 53 5.67 -8.12 11.02
C GLU A 53 6.44 -6.81 10.76
N MET A 54 6.22 -5.82 11.62
CA MET A 54 7.02 -4.61 11.72
C MET A 54 7.75 -4.66 13.06
N ALA A 55 8.92 -5.30 13.07
CA ALA A 55 9.73 -5.46 14.29
C ALA A 55 10.21 -4.12 14.88
N ASP A 56 10.30 -3.08 14.04
CA ASP A 56 10.65 -1.73 14.45
C ASP A 56 9.56 -1.04 15.27
N THR A 57 9.97 -0.07 16.09
CA THR A 57 9.01 0.79 16.79
C THR A 57 8.13 1.55 15.79
N HIS A 58 6.81 1.59 16.02
CA HIS A 58 5.81 2.29 15.20
C HIS A 58 5.89 3.83 15.34
N THR A 59 7.07 4.40 15.13
CA THR A 59 7.24 5.84 14.99
C THR A 59 6.77 6.28 13.61
N ALA A 60 6.35 7.54 13.46
CA ALA A 60 5.97 8.09 12.17
C ALA A 60 7.08 7.93 11.12
N ARG A 61 8.35 8.07 11.52
CA ARG A 61 9.51 7.90 10.64
C ARG A 61 9.60 6.46 10.11
N ASN A 62 9.51 5.46 10.98
CA ASN A 62 9.65 4.06 10.58
C ASN A 62 8.46 3.61 9.71
N LEU A 63 7.25 4.08 10.03
CA LEU A 63 6.07 3.81 9.22
C LEU A 63 6.20 4.41 7.80
N VAL A 64 6.70 5.64 7.67
CA VAL A 64 6.95 6.25 6.35
C VAL A 64 7.98 5.45 5.55
N LEU A 65 9.09 5.03 6.18
CA LEU A 65 10.11 4.24 5.50
C LEU A 65 9.57 2.88 5.04
N PHE A 66 8.82 2.21 5.90
CA PHE A 66 8.16 0.94 5.58
C PHE A 66 7.16 1.09 4.43
N LEU A 67 6.29 2.11 4.47
CA LEU A 67 5.31 2.33 3.41
C LEU A 67 5.98 2.65 2.06
N LYS A 68 7.07 3.43 2.09
CA LYS A 68 7.88 3.70 0.89
C LYS A 68 8.50 2.43 0.32
N SER A 69 9.07 1.56 1.16
CA SER A 69 9.64 0.30 0.67
C SER A 69 8.58 -0.60 0.03
N ILE A 70 7.37 -0.66 0.60
CA ILE A 70 6.25 -1.41 -0.02
C ILE A 70 5.83 -0.78 -1.36
N MET A 71 5.75 0.55 -1.45
CA MET A 71 5.43 1.21 -2.73
C MET A 71 6.48 0.95 -3.81
N GLU A 72 7.76 1.02 -3.45
CA GLU A 72 8.89 0.73 -4.34
C GLU A 72 8.88 -0.73 -4.81
N GLU A 73 8.65 -1.69 -3.90
CA GLU A 73 8.55 -3.12 -4.22
C GLU A 73 7.47 -3.40 -5.27
N TRP A 74 6.32 -2.72 -5.13
CA TRP A 74 5.18 -2.89 -6.04
C TRP A 74 5.23 -1.96 -7.26
N ALA A 75 6.30 -1.17 -7.41
CA ALA A 75 6.48 -0.17 -8.46
C ALA A 75 5.28 0.78 -8.59
N LEU A 76 4.69 1.16 -7.45
CA LEU A 76 3.59 2.12 -7.40
C LEU A 76 4.14 3.55 -7.51
N PRO A 77 3.42 4.47 -8.19
CA PRO A 77 3.82 5.88 -8.25
C PRO A 77 3.87 6.48 -6.85
N ASP A 78 4.81 7.40 -6.60
CA ASP A 78 4.83 8.16 -5.35
C ASP A 78 3.52 8.98 -5.25
N PRO A 79 2.72 8.81 -4.19
CA PRO A 79 1.48 9.57 -4.00
C PRO A 79 1.71 11.09 -4.00
N GLY A 80 2.92 11.58 -3.72
CA GLY A 80 3.28 13.00 -3.80
C GLY A 80 3.41 13.57 -5.22
N THR A 81 3.32 12.73 -6.26
CA THR A 81 3.45 13.15 -7.67
C THR A 81 2.11 13.29 -8.40
N VAL A 82 1.00 12.91 -7.76
CA VAL A 82 -0.34 13.11 -8.33
C VAL A 82 -0.74 14.58 -8.06
N PRO A 83 -0.96 15.41 -9.09
CA PRO A 83 -1.37 16.80 -8.88
C PRO A 83 -2.72 16.84 -8.15
N VAL A 84 -2.77 17.59 -7.05
CA VAL A 84 -3.97 17.93 -6.27
C VAL A 84 -4.86 18.92 -6.99
#